data_AF-A0A453J492-F1
#
_entry.id   AF-A0A453J492-F1
#
_cell.length_a   1.000
_cell.length_b   1.000
_cell.length_c   1.000
_cell.angle_alpha   90.00
_cell.angle_beta   90.00
_cell.angle_gamma   90.00
#
_symmetry.space_group_name_H-M   'P 1'
#
loop_
_entity.id
_entity.type
_entity.pdbx_description
1 polymer ?
#
loop_
_entity_poly.entity_id
_entity_poly.type
_entity_poly.pdbx_seq_one_letter_code
_entity_poly.pdbx_strand_id
1 'polypeptide(L)'
;MDKESPCWKSTNGTLPPCAGGTTALEKALRGYANEKTPTVIVHVVGSTFDSLGEAYDFYNLYLWEKGFGIRYSKSRLNVERTKCMQEIVCGCSGVPKRSNTRTCRCRCPAMIRLLRTNDNGWYISEHRASHNHSLTENCSEKLYWPSHRHIDIYTRDVVKQLRENNISIGKVYNIIGSFFSAMSNVPFSKRALRGLCGQISREQVDDDVRKTMEVFAELGAKDSGLYYRVQPDEDNRIRNLLWSTGASRSQYHFFGDAITFDTTYRTNM
;
A
#
# COMPACT_ATOMS: atom_id res chain seq x y z
N MET A 1 -9.97 -29.58 33.92
CA MET A 1 -11.28 -29.91 33.33
C MET A 1 -11.97 -28.60 32.95
N ASP A 2 -11.27 -27.69 32.27
CA ASP A 2 -10.97 -27.66 30.81
C ASP A 2 -12.13 -26.94 30.10
N LYS A 3 -12.11 -25.60 30.04
CA LYS A 3 -11.66 -24.78 28.89
C LYS A 3 -12.17 -25.31 27.54
N GLU A 4 -13.07 -24.58 26.90
CA GLU A 4 -12.75 -23.75 25.72
C GLU A 4 -13.98 -22.98 25.18
N SER A 5 -13.73 -21.71 24.85
CA SER A 5 -14.65 -20.76 24.22
C SER A 5 -14.54 -20.85 22.68
N PRO A 6 -15.61 -20.61 21.88
CA PRO A 6 -15.43 -20.48 20.44
C PRO A 6 -14.93 -19.07 20.08
N CYS A 7 -13.74 -19.09 19.47
CA CYS A 7 -13.01 -17.98 18.89
C CYS A 7 -13.82 -17.24 17.81
N TRP A 8 -13.92 -15.93 17.95
CA TRP A 8 -14.26 -15.00 16.89
C TRP A 8 -13.11 -15.01 15.86
N LYS A 9 -13.37 -15.49 14.64
CA LYS A 9 -12.47 -15.24 13.51
C LYS A 9 -13.08 -14.20 12.59
N SER A 10 -12.50 -13.01 12.65
CA SER A 10 -12.58 -12.00 11.60
C SER A 10 -11.47 -12.24 10.57
N THR A 11 -11.75 -11.82 9.34
CA THR A 11 -10.83 -11.32 8.30
C THR A 11 -10.58 -12.16 7.05
N ASN A 12 -10.74 -11.44 5.93
CA ASN A 12 -10.16 -11.61 4.60
C ASN A 12 -10.77 -12.73 3.74
N GLY A 13 -11.97 -12.45 3.25
CA GLY A 13 -12.53 -13.13 2.08
C GLY A 13 -11.82 -12.72 0.79
N THR A 14 -10.58 -13.17 0.63
CA THR A 14 -10.07 -13.48 -0.71
C THR A 14 -10.84 -14.73 -1.14
N LEU A 15 -11.77 -14.60 -2.09
CA LEU A 15 -12.42 -15.76 -2.69
C LEU A 15 -11.33 -16.67 -3.27
N PRO A 16 -11.43 -18.00 -3.08
CA PRO A 16 -10.51 -18.91 -3.73
C PRO A 16 -10.64 -18.73 -5.26
N PRO A 17 -9.53 -18.75 -6.01
CA PRO A 17 -9.59 -18.75 -7.47
C PRO A 17 -10.45 -19.92 -7.92
N CYS A 18 -11.32 -19.69 -8.92
CA CYS A 18 -12.20 -20.71 -9.46
C CYS A 18 -11.37 -21.92 -9.87
N ALA A 19 -11.65 -23.07 -9.26
CA ALA A 19 -10.96 -24.32 -9.51
C ALA A 19 -10.96 -24.64 -11.03
N GLY A 20 -9.77 -24.56 -11.65
CA GLY A 20 -9.53 -24.98 -13.03
C GLY A 20 -9.41 -23.88 -14.10
N GLY A 21 -9.57 -22.59 -13.76
CA GLY A 21 -9.42 -21.50 -14.73
C GLY A 21 -7.97 -21.04 -14.91
N THR A 22 -7.39 -21.24 -16.09
CA THR A 22 -6.08 -20.64 -16.44
C THR A 22 -6.19 -19.11 -16.42
N THR A 23 -5.30 -18.44 -15.67
CA THR A 23 -5.31 -16.98 -15.52
C THR A 23 -5.07 -16.26 -16.85
N ALA A 24 -5.46 -14.99 -16.95
CA ALA A 24 -5.19 -14.19 -18.14
C ALA A 24 -3.68 -14.10 -18.45
N LEU A 25 -2.85 -14.06 -17.40
CA LEU A 25 -1.38 -14.07 -17.51
C LEU A 25 -0.85 -15.39 -18.07
N GLU A 26 -1.29 -16.52 -17.53
CA GLU A 26 -0.89 -17.85 -18.01
C GLU A 26 -1.30 -18.08 -19.46
N LYS A 27 -2.50 -17.61 -19.86
CA LYS A 27 -2.96 -17.65 -21.25
C LYS A 27 -2.05 -16.85 -22.18
N ALA A 28 -1.64 -15.63 -21.77
CA ALA A 28 -0.72 -14.80 -22.54
C ALA A 28 0.67 -15.46 -22.70
N LEU A 29 1.22 -16.03 -21.61
CA LEU A 29 2.51 -16.71 -21.63
C LEU A 29 2.50 -17.96 -22.52
N ARG A 30 1.43 -18.77 -22.48
CA ARG A 30 1.27 -19.93 -23.37
C ARG A 30 1.12 -19.51 -24.83
N GLY A 31 0.42 -18.41 -25.11
CA GLY A 31 0.30 -17.84 -26.45
C GLY A 31 1.65 -17.44 -27.03
N TYR A 32 2.46 -16.71 -26.25
CA TYR A 32 3.81 -16.30 -26.66
C TYR A 32 4.76 -17.49 -26.90
N ALA A 33 4.66 -18.54 -26.08
CA ALA A 33 5.47 -19.74 -26.27
C ALA A 33 5.18 -20.46 -27.60
N ASN A 34 3.94 -20.36 -28.09
CA ASN A 34 3.52 -20.95 -29.35
C ASN A 34 3.78 -20.05 -30.56
N GLU A 35 3.59 -18.73 -30.41
CA GLU A 35 3.82 -17.73 -31.45
C GLU A 35 4.67 -16.59 -30.87
N LYS A 36 5.94 -16.51 -31.31
CA LYS A 36 6.89 -15.46 -30.86
C LYS A 36 6.50 -14.09 -31.41
N THR A 37 5.45 -13.49 -30.85
CA THR A 37 5.05 -12.11 -31.15
C THR A 37 6.07 -11.11 -30.60
N PRO A 38 6.16 -9.89 -31.14
CA PRO A 38 7.08 -8.86 -30.61
C PRO A 38 6.68 -8.34 -29.22
N THR A 39 5.50 -8.70 -28.71
CA THR A 39 5.09 -8.43 -27.33
C THR A 39 4.45 -9.65 -26.67
N VAL A 40 4.85 -9.95 -25.44
CA VAL A 40 4.40 -11.11 -24.64
C VAL A 40 2.95 -10.96 -24.22
N ILE A 41 2.50 -9.73 -23.99
CA ILE A 41 1.12 -9.46 -23.56
C ILE A 41 0.37 -8.79 -24.71
N VAL A 42 -0.58 -9.52 -25.30
CA VAL A 42 -1.52 -8.98 -26.28
C VAL A 42 -2.88 -8.83 -25.62
N HIS A 43 -3.37 -7.59 -25.54
CA HIS A 43 -4.72 -7.33 -25.05
C HIS A 43 -5.75 -7.65 -26.12
N VAL A 44 -6.39 -8.81 -25.98
CA VAL A 44 -7.53 -9.21 -26.79
C VAL A 44 -8.80 -8.70 -26.12
N VAL A 45 -9.65 -8.02 -26.88
CA VAL A 45 -11.00 -7.66 -26.42
C VAL A 45 -11.73 -8.96 -26.07
N GLY A 46 -12.32 -9.03 -24.88
CA GLY A 46 -12.93 -10.25 -24.34
C GLY A 46 -12.08 -11.00 -23.32
N SER A 47 -10.82 -10.61 -23.05
CA SER A 47 -10.06 -11.19 -21.94
C SER A 47 -10.78 -10.97 -20.62
N THR A 48 -10.93 -12.04 -19.83
CA THR A 48 -11.64 -12.07 -18.54
C THR A 48 -10.67 -12.13 -17.37
N PHE A 49 -11.09 -11.58 -16.23
CA PHE A 49 -10.35 -11.47 -14.97
C PHE A 49 -11.29 -11.72 -13.81
N ASP A 50 -10.81 -12.31 -12.72
CA ASP A 50 -11.60 -12.58 -11.53
C ASP A 50 -11.78 -11.31 -10.69
N SER A 51 -10.82 -10.38 -10.79
CA SER A 51 -10.87 -9.11 -10.06
C SER A 51 -10.39 -7.92 -10.90
N LEU A 52 -10.84 -6.73 -10.49
CA LEU A 52 -10.40 -5.47 -11.07
C LEU A 52 -8.90 -5.20 -10.78
N GLY A 53 -8.38 -5.73 -9.66
CA GLY A 53 -6.96 -5.68 -9.33
C GLY A 53 -6.13 -6.52 -10.28
N GLU A 54 -6.55 -7.77 -10.54
CA GLU A 54 -5.91 -8.64 -11.53
C GLU A 54 -5.89 -8.01 -12.93
N ALA A 55 -7.02 -7.43 -13.37
CA ALA A 55 -7.10 -6.72 -14.64
C ALA A 55 -6.15 -5.51 -14.70
N TYR A 56 -5.99 -4.81 -13.57
CA TYR A 56 -5.05 -3.69 -13.46
C TYR A 56 -3.60 -4.17 -13.56
N ASP A 57 -3.22 -5.22 -12.83
CA ASP A 57 -1.87 -5.77 -12.82
C ASP A 57 -1.50 -6.36 -14.18
N PHE A 58 -2.42 -7.08 -14.81
CA PHE A 58 -2.25 -7.60 -16.16
C PHE A 58 -2.04 -6.47 -17.19
N TYR A 59 -2.85 -5.41 -17.11
CA TYR A 59 -2.66 -4.25 -17.98
C TYR A 59 -1.35 -3.52 -17.66
N ASN A 60 -0.93 -3.48 -16.40
CA ASN A 60 0.31 -2.86 -15.95
C ASN A 60 1.55 -3.57 -16.53
N LEU A 61 1.53 -4.89 -16.63
CA LEU A 61 2.62 -5.68 -17.22
C LEU A 61 2.83 -5.36 -18.72
N TYR A 62 1.76 -5.12 -19.48
CA TYR A 62 1.87 -4.69 -20.88
C TYR A 62 2.56 -3.32 -21.03
N LEU A 63 2.38 -2.43 -20.05
CA LEU A 63 3.01 -1.11 -20.09
C LEU A 63 4.49 -1.17 -19.75
N TRP A 64 4.92 -2.15 -18.95
CA TRP A 64 6.34 -2.38 -18.72
C TRP A 64 7.04 -2.69 -20.04
N GLU A 65 6.38 -3.46 -20.90
CA GLU A 65 6.88 -3.77 -22.23
C GLU A 65 6.80 -2.56 -23.18
N LYS A 66 5.68 -1.82 -23.19
CA LYS A 66 5.44 -0.71 -24.13
C LYS A 66 5.95 0.66 -23.71
N GLY A 67 6.21 0.92 -22.43
CA GLY A 67 6.82 2.16 -21.95
C GLY A 67 5.89 3.33 -21.63
N PHE A 68 4.78 3.11 -20.93
CA PHE A 68 3.92 4.20 -20.45
C PHE A 68 3.32 3.90 -19.08
N GLY A 69 2.73 4.91 -18.42
CA GLY A 69 2.01 4.72 -17.15
C GLY A 69 0.50 4.63 -17.34
N ILE A 70 -0.23 4.06 -16.38
CA ILE A 70 -1.70 3.99 -16.36
C ILE A 70 -2.29 4.61 -15.10
N ARG A 71 -3.60 4.88 -15.15
CA ARG A 71 -4.38 5.32 -13.99
C ARG A 71 -5.84 4.91 -14.14
N TYR A 72 -6.52 4.76 -13.01
CA TYR A 72 -7.97 4.69 -13.01
C TYR A 72 -8.59 6.01 -13.49
N SER A 73 -9.63 5.89 -14.30
CA SER A 73 -10.42 7.00 -14.83
C SER A 73 -11.87 6.85 -14.39
N LYS A 74 -12.82 7.01 -15.31
CA LYS A 74 -14.25 6.89 -15.06
C LYS A 74 -14.59 5.50 -14.52
N SER A 75 -15.56 5.47 -13.61
CA SER A 75 -16.21 4.23 -13.18
C SER A 75 -17.71 4.45 -13.14
N ARG A 76 -18.49 3.37 -13.25
CA ARG A 76 -19.94 3.40 -13.06
C ARG A 76 -20.35 2.33 -12.06
N LEU A 77 -21.40 2.64 -11.31
CA LEU A 77 -22.07 1.73 -10.39
C LEU A 77 -23.38 1.25 -11.03
N ASN A 78 -23.80 0.04 -10.71
CA ASN A 78 -25.14 -0.46 -11.01
C ASN A 78 -26.16 0.06 -9.98
N VAL A 79 -27.41 -0.34 -10.14
CA VAL A 79 -28.53 0.00 -9.23
C VAL A 79 -28.25 -0.48 -7.80
N GLU A 80 -27.57 -1.61 -7.65
CA GLU A 80 -27.17 -2.21 -6.37
C GLU A 80 -25.90 -1.58 -5.75
N ARG A 81 -25.46 -0.41 -6.25
CA ARG A 81 -24.25 0.31 -5.83
C ARG A 81 -22.93 -0.47 -6.00
N THR A 82 -22.97 -1.50 -6.82
CA THR A 82 -21.82 -2.34 -7.16
C THR A 82 -21.15 -1.82 -8.42
N LYS A 83 -19.81 -1.74 -8.44
CA LYS A 83 -19.08 -1.22 -9.61
C LYS A 83 -19.28 -2.15 -10.81
N CYS A 84 -19.82 -1.62 -11.90
CA CYS A 84 -20.16 -2.35 -13.13
C CYS A 84 -19.28 -1.98 -14.33
N MET A 85 -18.61 -0.82 -14.28
CA MET A 85 -17.66 -0.40 -15.31
C MET A 85 -16.46 0.32 -14.69
N GLN A 86 -15.27 0.06 -15.21
CA GLN A 86 -14.05 0.78 -14.88
C GLN A 86 -13.21 1.05 -16.13
N GLU A 87 -12.83 2.31 -16.35
CA GLU A 87 -11.81 2.67 -17.34
C GLU A 87 -10.43 2.77 -16.69
N ILE A 88 -9.44 2.20 -17.37
CA ILE A 88 -8.02 2.36 -17.08
C ILE A 88 -7.39 3.06 -18.28
N VAL A 89 -6.81 4.24 -18.06
CA VAL A 89 -6.32 5.14 -19.12
C VAL A 89 -4.83 5.37 -18.99
N CYS A 90 -4.17 5.79 -20.07
CA CYS A 90 -2.80 6.27 -20.01
C CYS A 90 -2.64 7.43 -19.00
N GLY A 91 -1.49 7.50 -18.33
CA GLY A 91 -1.12 8.57 -17.40
C GLY A 91 -1.18 9.96 -18.04
N CYS A 92 -0.86 10.03 -19.34
CA CYS A 92 -0.94 11.22 -20.18
C CYS A 92 -2.37 11.59 -20.62
N SER A 93 -3.39 10.80 -20.24
CA SER A 93 -4.78 11.06 -20.64
C SER A 93 -5.38 12.26 -19.90
N GLY A 94 -6.28 12.98 -20.57
CA GLY A 94 -6.97 14.16 -20.06
C GLY A 94 -6.14 15.44 -20.09
N VAL A 95 -6.60 16.46 -19.37
CA VAL A 95 -5.94 17.76 -19.23
C VAL A 95 -5.39 17.97 -17.81
N PRO A 96 -4.34 18.78 -17.64
CA PRO A 96 -3.89 19.23 -16.32
C PRO A 96 -5.04 19.91 -15.57
N LYS A 97 -5.22 19.60 -14.28
CA LYS A 97 -6.28 20.20 -13.45
C LYS A 97 -5.94 21.63 -12.99
N ARG A 98 -4.68 22.04 -13.09
CA ARG A 98 -4.15 23.36 -12.69
C ARG A 98 -3.09 23.78 -13.69
N SER A 99 -3.04 25.07 -14.03
CA SER A 99 -1.89 25.66 -14.74
C SER A 99 -0.63 25.49 -13.87
N ASN A 100 0.53 25.23 -14.47
CA ASN A 100 1.82 24.96 -13.81
C ASN A 100 1.99 23.63 -13.05
N THR A 101 1.35 22.54 -13.51
CA THR A 101 1.74 21.20 -13.04
C THR A 101 2.72 20.53 -14.01
N ARG A 102 3.77 19.86 -13.50
CA ARG A 102 4.70 18.97 -14.25
C ARG A 102 3.99 17.71 -14.80
N THR A 103 2.75 17.83 -15.26
CA THR A 103 1.94 16.71 -15.76
C THR A 103 2.17 16.52 -17.24
N CYS A 104 2.48 15.30 -17.63
CA CYS A 104 2.55 14.79 -18.99
C CYS A 104 1.17 14.64 -19.68
N ARG A 105 0.13 15.35 -19.21
CA ARG A 105 -1.23 15.19 -19.73
C ARG A 105 -1.41 15.89 -21.08
N CYS A 106 -1.43 15.09 -22.15
CA CYS A 106 -1.56 15.53 -23.54
C CYS A 106 -2.86 15.01 -24.20
N ARG A 107 -3.91 14.72 -23.40
CA ARG A 107 -5.18 14.15 -23.89
C ARG A 107 -5.01 12.82 -24.61
N CYS A 108 -4.07 11.99 -24.17
CA CYS A 108 -3.83 10.67 -24.75
C CYS A 108 -5.12 9.80 -24.75
N PRO A 109 -5.51 9.21 -25.91
CA PRO A 109 -6.73 8.44 -26.04
C PRO A 109 -6.59 6.97 -25.61
N ALA A 110 -5.36 6.51 -25.32
CA ALA A 110 -5.09 5.13 -24.96
C ALA A 110 -5.79 4.72 -23.66
N MET A 111 -6.56 3.62 -23.73
CA MET A 111 -7.36 3.12 -22.62
C MET A 111 -7.82 1.68 -22.81
N ILE A 112 -8.16 1.03 -21.69
CA ILE A 112 -9.04 -0.15 -21.64
C ILE A 112 -10.30 0.18 -20.85
N ARG A 113 -11.44 -0.36 -21.28
CA ARG A 113 -12.69 -0.35 -20.53
C ARG A 113 -13.00 -1.76 -20.09
N LEU A 114 -13.22 -1.91 -18.79
CA LEU A 114 -13.62 -3.13 -18.14
C LEU A 114 -15.11 -3.07 -17.82
N LEU A 115 -15.84 -4.13 -18.16
CA LEU A 115 -17.23 -4.34 -17.76
C LEU A 115 -17.31 -5.56 -16.85
N ARG A 116 -18.24 -5.52 -15.91
CA ARG A 116 -18.48 -6.62 -14.97
C ARG A 116 -19.30 -7.72 -15.64
N THR A 117 -18.91 -8.98 -15.45
CA THR A 117 -19.68 -10.15 -15.88
C THR A 117 -20.73 -10.53 -14.83
N ASN A 118 -21.70 -11.36 -15.21
CA ASN A 118 -22.72 -11.86 -14.29
C ASN A 118 -22.11 -12.67 -13.14
N ASP A 119 -20.97 -13.31 -13.39
CA ASP A 119 -20.23 -14.10 -12.39
C ASP A 119 -19.34 -13.25 -11.47
N ASN A 120 -19.57 -11.93 -11.40
CA ASN A 120 -18.76 -10.95 -10.66
C ASN A 120 -17.31 -10.75 -11.12
N GLY A 121 -16.90 -11.41 -12.20
CA GLY A 121 -15.65 -11.15 -12.90
C GLY A 121 -15.67 -9.87 -13.73
N TRP A 122 -14.58 -9.62 -14.44
CA TRP A 122 -14.36 -8.45 -15.29
C TRP A 122 -13.88 -8.89 -16.66
N TYR A 123 -14.23 -8.16 -17.72
CA TYR A 123 -13.66 -8.39 -19.05
C TYR A 123 -13.36 -7.09 -19.79
N ILE A 124 -12.38 -7.13 -20.69
CA ILE A 124 -12.05 -5.99 -21.56
C ILE A 124 -13.13 -5.87 -22.63
N SER A 125 -13.97 -4.85 -22.53
CA SER A 125 -15.00 -4.54 -23.53
C SER A 125 -14.48 -3.70 -24.68
N GLU A 126 -13.48 -2.86 -24.40
CA GLU A 126 -12.91 -1.94 -25.37
C GLU A 126 -11.42 -1.72 -25.06
N HIS A 127 -10.57 -1.80 -26.08
CA HIS A 127 -9.14 -1.52 -25.98
C HIS A 127 -8.74 -0.52 -27.08
N ARG A 128 -8.17 0.61 -26.66
CA ARG A 128 -7.59 1.62 -27.55
C ARG A 128 -6.09 1.67 -27.30
N ALA A 129 -5.31 1.10 -28.21
CA ALA A 129 -3.86 1.03 -28.11
C ALA A 129 -3.13 2.28 -28.64
N SER A 130 -3.82 3.20 -29.32
CA SER A 130 -3.18 4.36 -29.97
C SER A 130 -2.74 5.41 -28.95
N HIS A 131 -1.46 5.79 -29.00
CA HIS A 131 -0.89 6.90 -28.25
C HIS A 131 -0.65 8.10 -29.17
N ASN A 132 -0.72 9.32 -28.61
CA ASN A 132 -0.41 10.57 -29.31
C ASN A 132 0.87 11.23 -28.79
N HIS A 133 1.70 10.46 -28.08
CA HIS A 133 2.97 10.89 -27.51
C HIS A 133 3.97 9.75 -27.64
N SER A 134 5.26 10.07 -27.64
CA SER A 134 6.32 9.06 -27.63
C SER A 134 6.19 8.18 -26.39
N LEU A 135 6.39 6.89 -26.59
CA LEU A 135 6.49 5.90 -25.52
C LEU A 135 7.93 5.84 -25.04
N THR A 136 8.09 5.61 -23.74
CA THR A 136 9.38 5.64 -23.07
C THR A 136 10.10 4.30 -23.23
N GLU A 137 11.18 4.26 -24.00
CA GLU A 137 11.94 3.02 -24.24
C GLU A 137 12.70 2.54 -22.98
N ASN A 138 13.15 3.47 -22.12
CA ASN A 138 14.06 3.16 -21.01
C ASN A 138 13.34 2.83 -19.69
N CYS A 139 13.72 1.72 -19.07
CA CYS A 139 13.19 1.25 -17.78
C CYS A 139 13.31 2.28 -16.63
N SER A 140 14.35 3.10 -16.65
CA SER A 140 14.59 4.17 -15.68
C SER A 140 13.58 5.32 -15.77
N GLU A 141 13.09 5.62 -16.97
CA GLU A 141 12.04 6.62 -17.18
C GLU A 141 10.63 6.05 -16.97
N LYS A 142 10.47 4.73 -17.15
CA LYS A 142 9.25 3.98 -16.76
C LYS A 142 8.97 4.08 -15.25
N LEU A 143 9.97 4.34 -14.42
CA LEU A 143 9.87 4.51 -12.95
C LEU A 143 9.11 5.76 -12.50
N TYR A 144 9.01 6.80 -13.35
CA TYR A 144 8.34 8.05 -12.99
C TYR A 144 6.82 7.95 -12.99
N TRP A 145 6.26 6.83 -13.47
CA TRP A 145 4.83 6.61 -13.55
C TRP A 145 4.25 6.13 -12.21
N PRO A 146 3.20 6.80 -11.68
CA PRO A 146 2.56 6.37 -10.43
C PRO A 146 2.05 4.92 -10.41
N SER A 147 1.69 4.33 -11.56
CA SER A 147 1.27 2.92 -11.68
C SER A 147 2.41 1.92 -11.47
N HIS A 148 3.65 2.32 -11.74
CA HIS A 148 4.83 1.47 -11.52
C HIS A 148 5.40 1.62 -10.11
N ARG A 149 4.73 2.42 -9.25
CA ARG A 149 5.17 2.70 -7.89
C ARG A 149 4.70 1.67 -6.87
N HIS A 150 4.12 0.55 -7.32
CA HIS A 150 3.75 -0.54 -6.42
C HIS A 150 5.05 -1.15 -5.87
N ILE A 151 5.16 -1.16 -4.55
CA ILE A 151 6.23 -1.87 -3.86
C ILE A 151 5.69 -3.28 -3.65
N ASP A 152 6.43 -4.29 -4.07
CA ASP A 152 6.02 -5.67 -3.92
C ASP A 152 5.85 -6.04 -2.44
N ILE A 153 5.06 -7.09 -2.18
CA ILE A 153 4.69 -7.51 -0.82
C ILE A 153 5.94 -7.90 -0.01
N TYR A 154 6.93 -8.56 -0.63
CA TYR A 154 8.15 -8.97 0.06
C TYR A 154 9.00 -7.77 0.46
N THR A 155 9.21 -6.81 -0.44
CA THR A 155 9.90 -5.56 -0.11
C THR A 155 9.13 -4.77 0.95
N ARG A 156 7.79 -4.78 0.93
CA ARG A 156 6.98 -4.16 1.98
C ARG A 156 7.22 -4.81 3.35
N ASP A 157 7.30 -6.13 3.42
CA ASP A 157 7.57 -6.83 4.68
C ASP A 157 8.98 -6.56 5.20
N VAL A 158 9.99 -6.52 4.31
CA VAL A 158 11.35 -6.10 4.68
C VAL A 158 11.35 -4.66 5.21
N VAL A 159 10.66 -3.74 4.53
CA VAL A 159 10.52 -2.35 4.98
C VAL A 159 9.86 -2.30 6.37
N LYS A 160 8.81 -3.10 6.60
CA LYS A 160 8.12 -3.17 7.88
C LYS A 160 9.07 -3.62 9.00
N GLN A 161 9.80 -4.72 8.81
CA GLN A 161 10.78 -5.21 9.78
C GLN A 161 11.88 -4.19 10.07
N LEU A 162 12.41 -3.52 9.04
CA LEU A 162 13.44 -2.50 9.24
C LEU A 162 12.90 -1.30 10.03
N ARG A 163 11.63 -0.93 9.83
CA ARG A 163 10.98 0.16 10.57
C ARG A 163 10.65 -0.22 12.01
N GLU A 164 10.26 -1.46 12.28
CA GLU A 164 10.10 -1.99 13.63
C GLU A 164 11.42 -1.94 14.43
N ASN A 165 12.56 -2.06 13.74
CA ASN A 165 13.89 -1.91 14.32
C ASN A 165 14.40 -0.44 14.35
N ASN A 166 13.50 0.54 14.25
CA ASN A 166 13.81 1.98 14.31
C ASN A 166 14.83 2.48 13.26
N ILE A 167 14.96 1.78 12.13
CA ILE A 167 15.89 2.19 11.07
C ILE A 167 15.31 3.38 10.32
N SER A 168 16.11 4.44 10.17
CA SER A 168 15.69 5.66 9.46
C SER A 168 15.39 5.37 7.98
N ILE A 169 14.41 6.07 7.41
CA ILE A 169 13.95 5.86 6.02
C ILE A 169 15.12 5.99 5.02
N GLY A 170 16.11 6.84 5.31
CA GLY A 170 17.32 6.97 4.51
C GLY A 170 18.14 5.67 4.46
N LYS A 171 18.34 5.04 5.62
CA LYS A 171 19.06 3.76 5.73
C LYS A 171 18.25 2.62 5.10
N VAL A 172 16.93 2.57 5.32
CA VAL A 172 16.04 1.59 4.68
C VAL A 172 16.18 1.64 3.15
N TYR A 173 16.18 2.84 2.56
CA TYR A 173 16.31 2.99 1.11
C TYR A 173 17.66 2.46 0.58
N ASN A 174 18.75 2.68 1.33
CA ASN A 174 20.07 2.20 0.94
C ASN A 174 20.18 0.67 1.07
N ILE A 175 19.62 0.10 2.13
CA ILE A 175 19.55 -1.37 2.33
C ILE A 175 18.78 -1.99 1.17
N ILE A 176 17.63 -1.43 0.81
CA ILE A 176 16.87 -1.92 -0.34
C ILE A 176 17.68 -1.81 -1.63
N GLY A 177 18.37 -0.69 -1.82
CA GLY A 177 19.28 -0.50 -2.95
C GLY A 177 20.33 -1.59 -3.10
N SER A 178 20.87 -2.10 -1.98
CA SER A 178 21.83 -3.22 -2.02
C SER A 178 21.21 -4.54 -2.51
N PHE A 179 19.93 -4.79 -2.27
CA PHE A 179 19.24 -5.97 -2.82
C PHE A 179 19.09 -5.90 -4.34
N PHE A 180 18.97 -4.70 -4.91
CA PHE A 180 18.85 -4.48 -6.36
C PHE A 180 20.20 -4.26 -7.06
N SER A 181 21.32 -4.57 -6.39
CA SER A 181 22.71 -4.37 -6.83
C SER A 181 23.13 -2.91 -7.05
N ALA A 182 22.21 -2.03 -7.46
CA ALA A 182 22.44 -0.60 -7.65
C ALA A 182 21.16 0.21 -7.38
N MET A 183 21.33 1.46 -6.92
CA MET A 183 20.21 2.38 -6.66
C MET A 183 19.38 2.72 -7.91
N SER A 184 19.97 2.62 -9.10
CA SER A 184 19.31 2.82 -10.39
C SER A 184 18.28 1.72 -10.72
N ASN A 185 18.44 0.55 -10.10
CA ASN A 185 17.65 -0.64 -10.40
C ASN A 185 16.46 -0.81 -9.44
N VAL A 186 16.37 0.05 -8.41
CA VAL A 186 15.25 0.00 -7.46
C VAL A 186 13.96 0.39 -8.20
N PRO A 187 12.92 -0.47 -8.22
CA PRO A 187 11.72 -0.27 -9.04
C PRO A 187 10.80 0.88 -8.54
N PHE A 188 11.23 1.64 -7.52
CA PHE A 188 10.42 2.70 -6.92
C PHE A 188 11.26 3.83 -6.35
N SER A 189 10.65 5.02 -6.29
CA SER A 189 11.30 6.21 -5.74
C SER A 189 11.38 6.22 -4.21
N LYS A 190 12.35 6.95 -3.65
CA LYS A 190 12.42 7.26 -2.21
C LYS A 190 11.13 7.88 -1.66
N ARG A 191 10.37 8.60 -2.50
CA ARG A 191 9.04 9.14 -2.15
C ARG A 191 8.02 8.03 -1.96
N ALA A 192 8.06 6.96 -2.76
CA ALA A 192 7.21 5.78 -2.62
C ALA A 192 7.44 5.13 -1.26
N LEU A 193 8.71 4.90 -0.93
CA LEU A 193 9.10 4.35 0.34
C LEU A 193 8.62 5.21 1.52
N ARG A 194 8.75 6.54 1.44
CA ARG A 194 8.20 7.44 2.48
C ARG A 194 6.68 7.28 2.66
N GLY A 195 5.95 7.16 1.55
CA GLY A 195 4.50 6.92 1.59
C GLY A 195 4.15 5.59 2.25
N LEU A 196 4.89 4.53 1.90
CA LEU A 196 4.74 3.20 2.48
C LEU A 196 5.05 3.19 3.97
N CYS A 197 6.17 3.77 4.40
CA CYS A 197 6.51 3.88 5.83
C CYS A 197 5.43 4.64 6.61
N GLY A 198 4.87 5.71 6.03
CA GLY A 198 3.76 6.43 6.64
C GLY A 198 2.48 5.59 6.75
N GLN A 199 2.21 4.70 5.78
CA GLN A 199 1.09 3.76 5.87
C GLN A 199 1.33 2.70 6.94
N ILE A 200 2.51 2.09 6.97
CA ILE A 200 2.89 1.10 8.00
C ILE A 200 2.76 1.71 9.40
N SER A 201 3.26 2.93 9.58
CA SER A 201 3.13 3.64 10.85
C SER A 201 1.67 3.84 11.25
N ARG A 202 0.78 4.22 10.32
CA ARG A 202 -0.66 4.34 10.61
C ARG A 202 -1.30 3.00 10.97
N GLU A 203 -0.89 1.91 10.32
CA GLU A 203 -1.36 0.55 10.64
C GLU A 203 -0.89 0.08 12.03
N GLN A 204 0.22 0.61 12.54
CA GLN A 204 0.78 0.26 13.86
C GLN A 204 0.23 1.10 15.02
N VAL A 205 -0.40 2.26 14.76
CA VAL A 205 -0.87 3.16 15.85
C VAL A 205 -1.78 2.46 16.84
N ASP A 206 -2.74 1.65 16.36
CA ASP A 206 -3.69 0.95 17.23
C ASP A 206 -2.99 -0.15 18.05
N ASP A 207 -1.95 -0.78 17.49
CA ASP A 207 -1.16 -1.80 18.15
C ASP A 207 -0.24 -1.20 19.23
N ASP A 208 0.30 -0.01 19.00
CA ASP A 208 1.18 0.70 19.94
C ASP A 208 0.43 1.11 21.22
N VAL A 209 -0.83 1.56 21.10
CA VAL A 209 -1.68 1.88 22.25
C VAL A 209 -1.93 0.64 23.09
N ARG A 210 -2.30 -0.48 22.46
CA ARG A 210 -2.53 -1.76 23.14
C ARG A 210 -1.27 -2.23 23.88
N LYS A 211 -0.12 -2.26 23.21
CA LYS A 211 1.17 -2.62 23.81
C LYS A 211 1.56 -1.73 24.98
N THR A 212 1.32 -0.43 24.86
CA THR A 212 1.59 0.53 25.95
C THR A 212 0.77 0.22 27.20
N MET A 213 -0.52 -0.10 27.03
CA MET A 213 -1.39 -0.48 28.14
C MET A 213 -1.00 -1.82 28.77
N GLU A 214 -0.53 -2.78 27.97
CA GLU A 214 0.02 -4.06 28.46
C GLU A 214 1.26 -3.83 29.33
N VAL A 215 2.19 -2.96 28.90
CA VAL A 215 3.37 -2.59 29.70
C VAL A 215 2.96 -1.94 31.02
N PHE A 216 1.96 -1.05 31.03
CA PHE A 216 1.46 -0.47 32.29
C PHE A 216 0.80 -1.50 33.21
N ALA A 217 0.10 -2.49 32.66
CA ALA A 217 -0.47 -3.58 33.43
C ALA A 217 0.64 -4.44 34.07
N GLU A 218 1.70 -4.77 33.32
CA GLU A 218 2.86 -5.49 33.84
C GLU A 218 3.63 -4.69 34.90
N LEU A 219 3.83 -3.39 34.68
CA LEU A 219 4.48 -2.51 35.64
C LEU A 219 3.64 -2.38 36.91
N GLY A 220 2.31 -2.26 36.79
CA GLY A 220 1.40 -2.18 37.94
C GLY A 220 1.35 -3.47 38.75
N ALA A 221 1.53 -4.62 38.10
CA ALA A 221 1.67 -5.91 38.79
C ALA A 221 2.98 -6.01 39.61
N LYS A 222 4.05 -5.34 39.16
CA LYS A 222 5.35 -5.32 39.84
C LYS A 222 5.49 -4.21 40.89
N ASP A 223 4.86 -3.07 40.65
CA ASP A 223 4.91 -1.87 41.50
C ASP A 223 3.49 -1.45 41.86
N SER A 224 3.03 -1.84 43.05
CA SER A 224 1.70 -1.47 43.57
C SER A 224 1.55 0.04 43.82
N GLY A 225 2.67 0.79 43.84
CA GLY A 225 2.68 2.24 43.94
C GLY A 225 2.63 2.96 42.60
N LEU A 226 2.67 2.23 41.47
CA LEU A 226 2.54 2.80 40.14
C LEU A 226 1.17 3.46 39.98
N TYR A 227 1.18 4.70 39.51
CA TYR A 227 -0.03 5.43 39.18
C TYR A 227 0.08 6.00 37.77
N TYR A 228 -0.92 5.73 36.94
CA TYR A 228 -1.01 6.27 35.59
C TYR A 228 -2.43 6.80 35.29
N ARG A 229 -2.52 7.78 34.40
CA ARG A 229 -3.79 8.35 33.94
C ARG A 229 -3.72 8.60 32.43
N VAL A 230 -4.75 8.13 31.74
CA VAL A 230 -4.93 8.30 30.29
C VAL A 230 -6.09 9.25 30.05
N GLN A 231 -5.88 10.26 29.20
CA GLN A 231 -6.93 11.16 28.74
C GLN A 231 -7.13 10.95 27.24
N PRO A 232 -8.28 10.42 26.80
CA PRO A 232 -8.61 10.32 25.38
C PRO A 232 -9.08 11.66 24.79
N ASP A 233 -9.02 11.80 23.47
CA ASP A 233 -9.64 12.87 22.68
C ASP A 233 -11.07 12.51 22.23
N GLU A 234 -11.67 13.37 21.39
CA GLU A 234 -13.03 13.20 20.84
C GLU A 234 -13.17 11.95 19.94
N ASP A 235 -12.06 11.47 19.38
CA ASP A 235 -11.99 10.28 18.52
C ASP A 235 -11.55 9.02 19.31
N ASN A 236 -11.57 9.05 20.65
CA ASN A 236 -11.09 7.98 21.54
C ASN A 236 -9.59 7.65 21.37
N ARG A 237 -8.77 8.57 20.87
CA ARG A 237 -7.31 8.41 20.81
C ARG A 237 -6.65 9.00 22.05
N ILE A 238 -5.54 8.41 22.51
CA ILE A 238 -4.81 8.93 23.68
C ILE A 238 -4.26 10.32 23.35
N ARG A 239 -4.74 11.34 24.08
CA ARG A 239 -4.28 12.72 23.99
C ARG A 239 -3.15 12.99 24.99
N ASN A 240 -3.36 12.61 26.25
CA ASN A 240 -2.38 12.77 27.31
C ASN A 240 -2.21 11.45 28.08
N LEU A 241 -0.97 11.11 28.39
CA LEU A 241 -0.61 9.98 29.24
C LEU A 241 0.35 10.50 30.30
N LEU A 242 -0.01 10.31 31.57
CA LEU A 242 0.84 10.63 32.71
C LEU A 242 1.06 9.35 33.52
N TRP A 243 2.30 9.10 33.96
CA TRP A 243 2.61 8.01 34.87
C TRP A 243 3.63 8.44 35.94
N SER A 244 3.60 7.75 37.07
CA SER A 244 4.52 7.92 38.19
C SER A 244 4.76 6.57 38.84
N THR A 245 6.02 6.21 39.07
CA THR A 245 6.37 4.98 39.80
C THR A 245 6.13 5.16 41.29
N GLY A 246 5.93 4.06 42.01
CA GLY A 246 5.79 4.05 43.46
C GLY A 246 7.02 4.66 44.14
N ALA A 247 8.21 4.32 43.66
CA ALA A 247 9.47 4.87 44.17
C ALA A 247 9.52 6.41 44.05
N SER A 248 9.15 6.98 42.91
CA SER A 248 9.13 8.44 42.73
C SER A 248 8.10 9.12 43.64
N ARG A 249 6.94 8.50 43.85
CA ARG A 249 5.91 9.02 44.77
C ARG A 249 6.38 8.97 46.23
N SER A 250 7.04 7.88 46.64
CA SER A 250 7.63 7.77 47.97
C SER A 250 8.75 8.80 48.18
N GLN A 251 9.65 8.96 47.21
CA GLN A 251 10.71 9.97 47.28
C GLN A 251 10.15 11.39 47.37
N TYR A 252 9.14 11.72 46.57
CA TYR A 252 8.49 13.03 46.64
C TYR A 252 7.88 13.30 48.03
N HIS A 253 7.32 12.28 48.68
CA HIS A 253 6.78 12.41 50.04
C HIS A 253 7.86 12.78 51.08
N PHE A 254 9.09 12.25 50.94
CA PHE A 254 10.18 12.52 51.89
C PHE A 254 11.02 13.75 51.54
N PHE A 255 11.18 14.08 50.27
CA PHE A 255 12.13 15.09 49.78
C PHE A 255 11.49 16.30 49.10
N GLY A 256 10.15 16.37 49.02
CA GLY A 256 9.31 17.60 48.95
C GLY A 256 9.45 18.62 47.81
N ASP A 257 10.59 18.76 47.14
CA ASP A 257 10.96 20.06 46.55
C ASP A 257 11.61 20.01 45.17
N ALA A 258 11.77 18.83 44.56
CA ALA A 258 12.33 18.71 43.21
C ALA A 258 11.48 17.84 42.27
N ILE A 259 11.10 18.41 41.12
CA ILE A 259 10.51 17.68 39.99
C ILE A 259 11.43 17.91 38.78
N THR A 260 11.92 16.84 38.17
CA THR A 260 12.74 16.90 36.96
C THR A 260 11.86 16.63 35.74
N PHE A 261 11.85 17.55 34.77
CA PHE A 261 11.17 17.36 33.50
C PHE A 261 12.20 17.05 32.42
N ASP A 262 12.14 15.85 31.85
CA ASP A 262 12.81 15.57 30.58
C ASP A 262 11.80 15.82 29.45
N THR A 263 12.07 16.80 28.58
CA THR A 263 11.17 17.16 27.48
C THR A 263 11.76 16.71 26.17
N THR A 264 11.21 15.63 25.62
CA THR A 264 11.51 15.18 24.26
C THR A 264 10.41 15.66 23.31
N TYR A 265 10.68 16.71 22.54
CA TYR A 265 9.75 17.23 21.54
C TYR A 265 10.08 16.68 20.15
N ARG A 266 9.17 15.85 19.60
CA ARG A 266 9.11 15.45 18.18
C ARG A 266 10.40 14.87 17.56
N THR A 267 11.05 13.94 18.22
CA THR A 267 12.15 13.16 17.62
C THR A 267 11.69 11.76 17.25
N ASN A 268 10.96 11.64 16.12
CA ASN A 268 10.88 10.46 15.22
C ASN A 268 9.67 10.58 14.28
N MET A 269 9.79 11.40 13.22
CA MET A 269 8.94 11.32 12.01
C MET A 269 9.80 10.97 10.79
#